data_AF-A0A376TIF6-F1
#
_entry.id   AF-A0A376TIF6-F1
#
_cell.length_a   1.000
_cell.length_b   1.000
_cell.length_c   1.000
_cell.angle_alpha   90.00
_cell.angle_beta   90.00
_cell.angle_gamma   90.00
#
_symmetry.space_group_name_H-M   'P 1'
#
loop_
_entity.id
_entity.type
_entity.pdbx_description
1 polymer ?
#
loop_
_entity_poly.entity_id
_entity_poly.type
_entity_poly.pdbx_seq_one_letter_code
_entity_poly.pdbx_strand_id
1 'polypeptide(L)'
;MGPHAKLKLDHLGKEVLESRLPGILELSRTFAHVDPVKEPIPVIPTCHYMMGGIPTKVTGQALTVNEKGEDVVVPGLFAVGEIACVSVHGANRLGGNSLLDLVVFGRAAGLHLQESIAEQGALRDASESDVEGISGSSEPLEQ
;
A
#
# COMPACT_ATOMS: atom_id res chain seq x y z
N MET A 1 29.37 8.53 4.08
CA MET A 1 28.32 7.62 3.57
C MET A 1 28.44 6.30 4.33
N GLY A 2 27.34 5.76 4.85
CA GLY A 2 27.34 4.46 5.55
C GLY A 2 27.51 3.26 4.62
N PRO A 3 27.40 2.01 5.13
CA PRO A 3 27.45 0.79 4.33
C PRO A 3 26.42 0.83 3.19
N HIS A 4 26.80 0.39 1.99
CA HIS A 4 25.94 0.37 0.80
C HIS A 4 26.49 -0.58 -0.28
N ALA A 5 25.64 -0.97 -1.22
CA ALA A 5 26.04 -1.58 -2.49
C ALA A 5 26.05 -0.53 -3.62
N LYS A 6 26.63 -0.87 -4.78
CA LYS A 6 26.71 0.02 -5.95
C LYS A 6 25.76 -0.43 -7.06
N LEU A 7 24.79 0.41 -7.42
CA LEU A 7 23.89 0.20 -8.56
C LEU A 7 24.50 0.85 -9.81
N LYS A 8 25.02 0.02 -10.71
CA LYS A 8 25.72 0.47 -11.93
C LYS A 8 24.74 0.75 -13.06
N LEU A 9 24.73 1.98 -13.60
CA LEU A 9 23.82 2.40 -14.67
C LEU A 9 24.52 3.05 -15.87
N ASP A 10 25.77 3.50 -15.70
CA ASP A 10 26.55 4.24 -16.73
C ASP A 10 26.66 3.48 -18.07
N HIS A 11 26.68 2.15 -18.02
CA HIS A 11 26.75 1.28 -19.20
C HIS A 11 25.51 1.34 -20.11
N LEU A 12 24.38 1.88 -19.64
CA LEU A 12 23.16 2.05 -20.45
C LEU A 12 23.25 3.26 -21.40
N GLY A 13 24.19 4.18 -21.16
CA GLY A 13 24.38 5.38 -21.97
C GLY A 13 23.44 6.53 -21.60
N LYS A 14 23.92 7.76 -21.82
CA LYS A 14 23.24 9.00 -21.42
C LYS A 14 21.83 9.13 -21.99
N GLU A 15 21.66 8.85 -23.28
CA GLU A 15 20.38 9.00 -24.00
C GLU A 15 19.28 8.12 -23.39
N VAL A 16 19.60 6.85 -23.11
CA VAL A 16 18.65 5.90 -22.50
C VAL A 16 18.29 6.36 -21.08
N LEU A 17 19.27 6.78 -20.29
CA LEU A 17 19.05 7.22 -18.92
C LEU A 17 18.18 8.48 -18.86
N GLU A 18 18.43 9.48 -19.70
CA GLU A 18 17.64 10.72 -19.75
C GLU A 18 16.23 10.48 -20.32
N SER A 19 16.06 9.51 -21.23
CA SER A 19 14.76 9.17 -21.79
C SER A 19 13.90 8.31 -20.85
N ARG A 20 14.48 7.28 -20.23
CA ARG A 20 13.72 6.23 -19.53
C ARG A 20 13.77 6.33 -18.01
N LEU A 21 14.84 6.92 -17.45
CA LEU A 21 15.06 7.03 -16.00
C LEU A 21 15.37 8.47 -15.53
N PRO A 22 14.72 9.53 -16.08
CA PRO A 22 15.11 10.92 -15.77
C PRO A 22 14.96 11.25 -14.28
N GLY A 23 13.89 10.79 -13.62
CA GLY A 23 13.66 11.03 -12.20
C GLY A 23 14.76 10.45 -11.30
N ILE A 24 15.32 9.28 -11.65
CA ILE A 24 16.41 8.68 -10.87
C ILE A 24 17.71 9.49 -11.02
N LEU A 25 17.95 10.09 -12.19
CA LEU A 25 19.11 10.97 -12.40
C LEU A 25 19.05 12.20 -11.48
N GLU A 26 17.89 12.86 -11.41
CA GLU A 26 17.67 14.03 -10.55
C GLU A 26 17.83 13.66 -9.07
N LEU A 27 17.18 12.59 -8.62
CA LEU A 27 17.26 12.12 -7.23
C LEU A 27 18.69 11.76 -6.83
N SER A 28 19.44 11.04 -7.68
CA SER A 28 20.83 10.66 -7.39
C SER A 28 21.75 11.87 -7.29
N ARG A 29 21.63 12.84 -8.21
CA ARG A 29 22.46 14.06 -8.19
C ARG A 29 22.13 14.93 -6.97
N THR A 30 20.86 14.99 -6.59
CA THR A 30 20.38 15.84 -5.49
C THR A 30 20.72 15.25 -4.13
N PHE A 31 20.41 13.97 -3.90
CA PHE A 31 20.47 13.36 -2.56
C PHE A 31 21.72 12.50 -2.32
N ALA A 32 22.29 11.91 -3.37
CA ALA A 32 23.51 11.11 -3.26
C ALA A 32 24.76 11.85 -3.76
N HIS A 33 24.60 13.02 -4.40
CA HIS A 33 25.67 13.77 -5.06
C HIS A 33 26.45 12.94 -6.10
N VAL A 34 25.77 12.01 -6.76
CA VAL A 34 26.34 11.09 -7.76
C VAL A 34 25.61 11.30 -9.09
N ASP A 35 26.36 11.44 -10.19
CA ASP A 35 25.85 11.48 -11.55
C ASP A 35 25.82 10.05 -12.15
N PRO A 36 24.64 9.41 -12.31
CA PRO A 36 24.55 8.00 -12.71
C PRO A 36 25.06 7.70 -14.13
N VAL A 37 25.23 8.74 -14.95
CA VAL A 37 25.83 8.63 -16.29
C VAL A 37 27.34 8.36 -16.20
N LYS A 38 27.98 8.68 -15.07
CA LYS A 38 29.43 8.58 -14.88
C LYS A 38 29.81 7.60 -13.78
N GLU A 39 29.02 7.50 -12.72
CA GLU A 39 29.37 6.76 -11.50
C GLU A 39 28.19 5.93 -10.95
N PRO A 40 28.41 4.74 -10.37
CA PRO A 40 27.35 3.92 -9.78
C PRO A 40 26.69 4.56 -8.53
N ILE A 41 25.38 4.45 -8.43
CA ILE A 41 24.58 5.00 -7.32
C ILE A 41 24.79 4.16 -6.04
N PRO A 42 25.07 4.75 -4.87
CA PRO A 42 25.09 4.04 -3.61
C PRO A 42 23.65 3.69 -3.15
N VAL A 43 23.35 2.41 -2.97
CA VAL A 43 22.02 1.94 -2.57
C VAL A 43 22.08 0.98 -1.38
N ILE A 44 21.03 0.96 -0.58
CA ILE A 44 20.84 0.04 0.55
C ILE A 44 19.36 -0.38 0.62
N PRO A 45 19.04 -1.63 1.00
CA PRO A 45 17.65 -2.03 1.23
C PRO A 45 16.95 -1.06 2.20
N THR A 46 15.78 -0.58 1.80
CA THR A 46 14.97 0.39 2.54
C THR A 46 13.55 -0.15 2.65
N CYS A 47 12.91 -0.03 3.82
CA CYS A 47 11.49 -0.38 3.96
C CYS A 47 10.67 0.38 2.92
N HIS A 48 9.79 -0.31 2.20
CA HIS A 48 9.17 0.23 1.01
C HIS A 48 7.66 -0.02 0.89
N TYR A 49 7.16 -1.18 1.31
CA TYR A 49 5.77 -1.55 1.12
C TYR A 49 5.28 -2.49 2.21
N MET A 50 4.02 -2.33 2.62
CA MET A 50 3.35 -3.21 3.57
C MET A 50 2.49 -4.24 2.83
N MET A 51 2.90 -5.50 2.84
CA MET A 51 2.09 -6.59 2.26
C MET A 51 0.92 -7.02 3.15
N GLY A 52 1.05 -6.82 4.48
CA GLY A 52 -0.02 -7.05 5.44
C GLY A 52 -1.04 -5.91 5.42
N GLY A 53 -2.12 -6.07 6.17
CA GLY A 53 -3.19 -5.09 6.23
C GLY A 53 -4.50 -5.70 6.69
N ILE A 54 -5.59 -4.99 6.47
CA ILE A 54 -6.95 -5.44 6.79
C ILE A 54 -7.34 -6.57 5.83
N PRO A 55 -7.66 -7.79 6.31
CA PRO A 55 -8.06 -8.88 5.43
C PRO A 55 -9.36 -8.53 4.73
N THR A 56 -9.44 -8.75 3.41
CA THR A 56 -10.58 -8.33 2.59
C THR A 56 -10.97 -9.37 1.56
N LYS A 57 -12.25 -9.40 1.19
CA LYS A 57 -12.72 -10.07 -0.02
C LYS A 57 -12.32 -9.25 -1.26
N VAL A 58 -12.44 -9.85 -2.45
CA VAL A 58 -12.28 -9.13 -3.74
C VAL A 58 -13.22 -7.93 -3.88
N THR A 59 -14.39 -7.99 -3.23
CA THR A 59 -15.38 -6.91 -3.13
C THR A 59 -14.91 -5.74 -2.25
N GLY A 60 -13.77 -5.86 -1.58
CA GLY A 60 -13.25 -4.86 -0.63
C GLY A 60 -13.85 -4.95 0.78
N GLN A 61 -14.86 -5.80 1.01
CA GLN A 61 -15.45 -6.01 2.34
C GLN A 61 -14.39 -6.53 3.31
N ALA A 62 -14.23 -5.86 4.45
CA ALA A 62 -13.30 -6.25 5.49
C ALA A 62 -13.77 -7.54 6.19
N LEU A 63 -12.81 -8.37 6.58
CA LEU A 63 -13.03 -9.63 7.25
C LEU A 63 -12.55 -9.56 8.71
N THR A 64 -13.23 -10.30 9.56
CA THR A 64 -12.81 -10.68 10.91
C THR A 64 -13.07 -12.19 11.08
N VAL A 65 -12.71 -12.74 12.23
CA VAL A 65 -12.99 -14.13 12.57
C VAL A 65 -13.97 -14.21 13.74
N ASN A 66 -14.91 -15.16 13.68
CA ASN A 66 -15.79 -15.46 14.81
C ASN A 66 -15.09 -16.37 15.85
N GLU A 67 -15.80 -16.73 16.93
CA GLU A 67 -15.28 -17.61 18.00
C GLU A 67 -14.84 -19.00 17.51
N LYS A 68 -15.27 -19.42 16.31
CA LYS A 68 -14.91 -20.69 15.68
C LYS A 68 -13.74 -20.57 14.70
N GLY A 69 -13.21 -19.36 14.50
CA GLY A 69 -12.15 -19.08 13.54
C GLY A 69 -12.62 -19.04 12.09
N GLU A 70 -13.92 -18.85 11.85
CA GLU A 70 -14.48 -18.72 10.50
C GLU A 70 -14.54 -17.25 10.09
N ASP A 71 -14.26 -16.97 8.81
CA ASP A 71 -14.32 -15.63 8.25
C ASP A 71 -15.75 -15.06 8.30
N VAL A 72 -15.87 -13.85 8.83
CA VAL A 72 -17.11 -13.07 8.88
C VAL A 72 -16.83 -11.67 8.37
N VAL A 73 -17.72 -11.15 7.52
CA VAL A 73 -17.63 -9.76 7.04
C VAL A 73 -17.88 -8.81 8.21
N VAL A 74 -17.05 -7.78 8.34
CA VAL A 74 -17.29 -6.65 9.25
C VAL A 74 -18.30 -5.70 8.58
N PRO A 75 -19.55 -5.62 9.06
CA PRO A 75 -20.57 -4.83 8.39
C PRO A 75 -20.19 -3.35 8.32
N GLY A 76 -20.35 -2.75 7.14
CA GLY A 76 -20.04 -1.34 6.88
C GLY A 76 -18.56 -1.02 6.67
N LEU A 77 -17.64 -1.96 6.84
CA LEU A 77 -16.21 -1.72 6.71
C LEU A 77 -15.63 -2.30 5.41
N PHE A 78 -14.89 -1.47 4.68
CA PHE A 78 -14.21 -1.83 3.45
C PHE A 78 -12.76 -1.33 3.48
N ALA A 79 -11.86 -2.01 2.78
CA ALA A 79 -10.50 -1.57 2.58
C ALA A 79 -10.02 -1.90 1.15
N VAL A 80 -9.22 -1.02 0.56
CA VAL A 80 -8.64 -1.18 -0.78
C VAL A 80 -7.22 -0.61 -0.81
N GLY A 81 -6.35 -1.15 -1.67
CA GLY A 81 -4.97 -0.69 -1.81
C GLY A 81 -4.02 -1.24 -0.76
N GLU A 82 -2.92 -0.53 -0.49
CA GLU A 82 -1.84 -1.01 0.39
C GLU A 82 -2.28 -1.25 1.85
N ILE A 83 -3.38 -0.64 2.30
CA ILE A 83 -3.94 -0.90 3.63
C ILE A 83 -4.71 -2.24 3.69
N ALA A 84 -5.07 -2.81 2.54
CA ALA A 84 -5.81 -4.06 2.44
C ALA A 84 -4.90 -5.27 2.19
N CYS A 85 -5.34 -6.41 2.69
CA CYS A 85 -4.72 -7.71 2.50
C CYS A 85 -5.75 -8.65 1.85
N VAL A 86 -5.86 -8.60 0.52
CA VAL A 86 -6.84 -9.42 -0.22
C VAL A 86 -6.57 -10.93 -0.14
N SER A 87 -5.36 -11.52 -0.28
CA SER A 87 -4.03 -10.98 -0.57
C SER A 87 -3.52 -11.47 -1.92
N VAL A 88 -3.27 -10.54 -2.86
CA VAL A 88 -2.63 -10.84 -4.15
C VAL A 88 -1.10 -10.73 -4.11
N HIS A 89 -0.54 -10.25 -2.98
CA HIS A 89 0.90 -10.03 -2.81
C HIS A 89 1.57 -11.09 -1.93
N GLY A 90 0.79 -11.83 -1.13
CA GLY A 90 1.30 -12.86 -0.23
C GLY A 90 2.43 -12.34 0.66
N ALA A 91 3.54 -13.06 0.70
CA ALA A 91 4.71 -12.69 1.49
C ALA A 91 5.69 -11.74 0.77
N ASN A 92 5.54 -11.52 -0.55
CA ASN A 92 6.44 -10.69 -1.33
C ASN A 92 5.75 -10.14 -2.58
N ARG A 93 5.51 -8.83 -2.59
CA ARG A 93 4.93 -8.14 -3.73
C ARG A 93 5.91 -8.08 -4.93
N LEU A 94 5.39 -8.32 -6.13
CA LEU A 94 6.12 -8.07 -7.39
C LEU A 94 6.08 -6.59 -7.81
N GLY A 95 7.15 -6.10 -8.42
CA GLY A 95 7.26 -4.72 -8.90
C GLY A 95 6.15 -4.35 -9.88
N GLY A 96 5.53 -3.17 -9.72
CA GLY A 96 4.42 -2.71 -10.54
C GLY A 96 3.02 -3.17 -10.10
N ASN A 97 2.90 -4.27 -9.34
CA ASN A 97 1.59 -4.83 -8.98
C ASN A 97 0.79 -3.99 -7.97
N SER A 98 1.42 -3.09 -7.20
CA SER A 98 0.70 -2.23 -6.25
C SER A 98 -0.23 -1.24 -6.95
N LEU A 99 0.20 -0.61 -8.05
CA LEU A 99 -0.66 0.29 -8.81
C LEU A 99 -1.81 -0.45 -9.51
N LEU A 100 -1.56 -1.70 -9.94
CA LEU A 100 -2.59 -2.58 -10.47
C LEU A 100 -3.65 -2.90 -9.41
N ASP A 101 -3.21 -3.26 -8.20
CA ASP A 101 -4.07 -3.50 -7.03
C ASP A 101 -4.96 -2.29 -6.74
N LEU A 102 -4.37 -1.09 -6.58
CA LEU A 102 -5.12 0.14 -6.32
C LEU A 102 -6.27 0.35 -7.30
N VAL A 103 -6.00 0.22 -8.61
CA VAL A 103 -7.01 0.46 -9.65
C VAL A 103 -8.05 -0.66 -9.69
N VAL A 104 -7.61 -1.92 -9.61
CA VAL A 104 -8.50 -3.08 -9.76
C VAL A 104 -9.41 -3.22 -8.55
N PHE A 105 -8.87 -3.25 -7.34
CA PHE A 105 -9.66 -3.48 -6.13
C PHE A 105 -10.40 -2.21 -5.68
N GLY A 106 -9.86 -1.03 -5.93
CA GLY A 106 -10.61 0.23 -5.80
C GLY A 106 -11.86 0.23 -6.68
N ARG A 107 -11.73 -0.20 -7.94
CA ARG A 107 -12.89 -0.32 -8.85
C ARG A 107 -13.83 -1.45 -8.45
N ALA A 108 -13.31 -2.60 -8.02
CA ALA A 108 -14.13 -3.74 -7.60
C ALA A 108 -15.01 -3.38 -6.40
N ALA A 109 -14.46 -2.70 -5.40
CA ALA A 109 -15.23 -2.20 -4.27
C ALA A 109 -16.35 -1.25 -4.72
N GLY A 110 -16.07 -0.32 -5.63
CA GLY A 110 -17.08 0.57 -6.21
C GLY A 110 -18.19 -0.17 -6.98
N LEU A 111 -17.85 -1.20 -7.75
CA LEU A 111 -18.81 -1.98 -8.54
C LEU A 111 -19.74 -2.82 -7.66
N HIS A 112 -19.23 -3.37 -6.56
CA HIS A 112 -20.00 -4.24 -5.67
C HIS A 112 -20.64 -3.52 -4.48
N LEU A 113 -20.41 -2.21 -4.32
CA LEU A 113 -20.83 -1.48 -3.13
C LEU A 113 -22.35 -1.56 -2.87
N GLN A 114 -23.17 -1.45 -3.91
CA GLN A 114 -24.63 -1.52 -3.78
C GLN A 114 -25.09 -2.91 -3.33
N GLU A 115 -24.50 -3.96 -3.90
CA GLU A 115 -24.79 -5.36 -3.54
C GLU A 115 -24.37 -5.62 -2.09
N SER A 116 -23.17 -5.18 -1.69
CA SER A 116 -22.65 -5.33 -0.33
C SER A 116 -23.48 -4.55 0.71
N ILE A 117 -23.98 -3.36 0.37
CA ILE A 117 -24.89 -2.60 1.25
C ILE A 117 -26.23 -3.31 1.41
N ALA A 118 -26.76 -3.91 0.34
CA ALA A 118 -28.01 -4.67 0.41
C ALA A 118 -27.84 -5.97 1.23
N GLU A 119 -26.70 -6.67 1.06
CA GLU A 119 -26.38 -7.93 1.75
C GLU A 119 -26.27 -7.75 3.27
N GLN A 120 -25.62 -6.68 3.73
CA GLN A 120 -25.43 -6.44 5.17
C GLN A 120 -26.71 -5.98 5.90
N GLY A 121 -27.74 -5.55 5.17
CA GLY A 121 -28.99 -5.06 5.74
C GLY A 121 -28.85 -3.72 6.48
N ALA A 122 -29.88 -3.38 7.27
CA ALA A 122 -29.86 -2.16 8.08
C ALA A 122 -28.84 -2.29 9.21
N LEU A 123 -27.87 -1.38 9.24
CA LEU A 123 -26.93 -1.24 10.35
C LEU A 123 -27.63 -0.59 11.54
N ARG A 124 -27.14 -0.88 12.76
CA ARG A 124 -27.61 -0.18 13.96
C ARG A 124 -27.20 1.29 13.92
N ASP A 125 -28.00 2.15 14.56
CA ASP A 125 -27.60 3.54 14.79
C ASP A 125 -26.37 3.61 15.70
N ALA A 126 -25.57 4.67 15.51
CA ALA A 126 -24.44 4.97 16.37
C ALA A 126 -24.93 5.36 17.77
N SER A 127 -24.32 4.80 18.81
CA SER A 127 -24.56 5.20 20.20
C SER A 127 -23.62 6.33 20.63
N GLU A 128 -23.94 7.02 21.73
CA GLU A 128 -23.04 8.03 22.31
C GLU A 128 -21.66 7.45 22.63
N SER A 129 -21.59 6.20 23.09
CA SER A 129 -20.33 5.50 23.33
C SER A 129 -19.49 5.30 22.07
N ASP A 130 -20.12 5.10 20.91
CA ASP A 130 -19.40 4.99 19.64
C ASP A 130 -18.75 6.33 19.27
N VAL A 131 -19.44 7.44 19.55
CA VAL A 131 -18.95 8.81 19.27
C VAL A 131 -17.80 9.18 20.20
N GLU A 132 -17.92 8.88 21.49
CA GLU A 132 -16.86 9.13 22.48
C GLU A 132 -15.57 8.37 22.15
N GLY A 133 -15.69 7.09 21.72
CA GLY A 133 -14.56 6.25 21.35
C GLY A 133 -13.73 6.78 20.17
N ILE A 134 -14.34 7.54 19.25
CA ILE A 134 -13.63 8.18 18.12
C ILE A 134 -12.81 9.39 18.60
N SER A 135 -13.29 10.11 19.62
CA SER A 135 -12.66 11.34 20.12
C SER A 135 -11.44 11.10 21.03
N GLY A 136 -11.31 9.90 21.62
CA GLY A 136 -10.26 9.58 22.60
C GLY A 136 -8.94 9.06 22.03
N SER A 137 -8.84 8.78 20.73
CA SER A 137 -7.68 8.11 20.12
C SER A 137 -6.59 9.04 19.59
N SER A 138 -6.62 10.34 19.91
CA SER A 138 -5.58 11.30 19.52
C SER A 138 -4.50 11.43 20.60
N GLU A 139 -3.83 10.33 20.96
CA GLU A 139 -2.51 10.45 21.59
C GLU A 139 -1.48 10.68 20.47
N PRO A 140 -0.70 11.79 20.50
CA PRO A 140 0.40 11.97 19.57
C PRO A 140 1.37 10.80 19.73
N LEU A 141 1.76 10.18 18.61
CA LEU A 141 2.91 9.28 18.57
C LEU A 141 4.15 10.06 19.01
N GLU A 142 4.55 9.93 20.28
CA GLU A 142 5.86 10.34 20.73
C GLU A 142 6.91 9.53 19.96
N GLN A 143 7.70 10.21 19.15
CA GLN A 143 8.93 9.71 18.52
C GLN A 143 10.13 10.09 19.38
#